data_AF-A0A4R5N733-F1
#
_entry.id   AF-A0A4R5N733-F1
#
_cell.length_a   1.000
_cell.length_b   1.000
_cell.length_c   1.000
_cell.angle_alpha   90.00
_cell.angle_beta   90.00
_cell.angle_gamma   90.00
#
_symmetry.space_group_name_H-M   'P 1'
#
loop_
_entity.id
_entity.type
_entity.pdbx_description
1 polymer ?
#
loop_
_entity_poly.entity_id
_entity_poly.type
_entity_poly.pdbx_seq_one_letter_code
_entity_poly.pdbx_strand_id
1 'polypeptide(L)'
;MVKINETSTPEKSSSDIKGELSYDDKVIEKITGIALEQTRGLLDIDGGFISNIKNKLVNTDNPTDGVSVEVGKEQVAVDLNIIVEYGADVRRVYDDIKSTISREINKITGLDVVEVNVRVVDIQKKEEFDKKSTSLQDKAQDVTSSVGKSASKGIDKAKDTMKSDEEPARVK
;
A
#
# COMPACT_ATOMS: atom_id res chain seq x y z
N MET A 1 66.94 -13.34 -7.25
CA MET A 1 65.58 -13.20 -7.80
C MET A 1 64.79 -12.25 -6.91
N VAL A 2 64.04 -11.35 -7.53
CA VAL A 2 63.45 -10.13 -6.97
C VAL A 2 62.36 -10.42 -5.93
N LYS A 3 62.31 -9.61 -4.87
CA LYS A 3 61.24 -9.56 -3.84
C LYS A 3 59.94 -9.04 -4.46
N ILE A 4 58.81 -9.67 -4.18
CA ILE A 4 57.49 -9.06 -4.34
C ILE A 4 56.85 -8.89 -2.96
N ASN A 5 56.85 -7.64 -2.48
CA ASN A 5 55.97 -7.20 -1.40
C ASN A 5 54.59 -7.00 -2.03
N GLU A 6 53.61 -7.80 -1.62
CA GLU A 6 52.21 -7.45 -1.86
C GLU A 6 51.86 -6.29 -0.92
N THR A 7 51.85 -5.08 -1.48
CA THR A 7 51.30 -3.90 -0.85
C THR A 7 49.80 -4.06 -0.74
N SER A 8 49.32 -4.56 0.40
CA SER A 8 47.93 -4.43 0.81
C SER A 8 47.65 -2.95 1.09
N THR A 9 47.06 -2.28 0.10
CA THR A 9 46.51 -0.93 0.22
C THR A 9 45.51 -0.92 1.37
N PRO A 10 45.63 -0.04 2.38
CA PRO A 10 44.59 0.09 3.38
C PRO A 10 43.38 0.73 2.71
N GLU A 11 42.31 -0.05 2.50
CA GLU A 11 41.00 0.53 2.20
C GLU A 11 40.65 1.47 3.36
N LYS A 12 40.47 2.74 3.01
CA LYS A 12 40.11 3.80 3.95
C LYS A 12 38.67 3.54 4.38
N SER A 13 38.49 2.80 5.47
CA SER A 13 37.19 2.62 6.12
C SER A 13 36.63 4.00 6.44
N SER A 14 35.36 4.22 6.10
CA SER A 14 34.55 5.40 6.42
C SER A 14 34.27 5.55 7.94
N SER A 15 35.22 5.15 8.78
CA SER A 15 35.00 4.79 10.19
C SER A 15 35.14 5.94 11.19
N ASP A 16 35.10 7.20 10.75
CA ASP A 16 35.20 8.36 11.66
C ASP A 16 33.97 9.27 11.66
N ILE A 17 32.88 8.88 10.98
CA ILE A 17 31.62 9.64 11.00
C ILE A 17 30.67 8.99 12.01
N LYS A 18 30.42 9.66 13.13
CA LYS A 18 29.41 9.24 14.12
C LYS A 18 28.01 9.63 13.63
N GLY A 19 27.03 8.76 13.84
CA GLY A 19 25.62 9.02 13.49
C GLY A 19 24.68 7.98 14.12
N GLU A 20 23.37 8.22 13.97
CA GLU A 20 22.30 7.31 14.38
C GLU A 20 21.35 7.12 13.19
N LEU A 21 20.90 5.88 12.98
CA LEU A 21 19.90 5.51 12.00
C LEU A 21 18.63 5.14 12.75
N SER A 22 17.51 5.75 12.39
CA SER A 22 16.19 5.42 12.91
C SER A 22 15.20 5.30 11.77
N TYR A 23 14.11 4.59 12.02
CA TYR A 23 13.02 4.39 11.07
C TYR A 23 11.74 4.95 11.64
N ASP A 24 10.94 5.59 10.80
CA ASP A 24 9.59 6.00 11.14
C ASP A 24 8.67 4.76 11.14
N ASP A 25 7.69 4.73 12.05
CA ASP A 25 6.74 3.63 12.18
C ASP A 25 6.08 3.30 10.83
N LYS A 26 5.75 4.31 10.02
CA LYS A 26 5.14 4.14 8.70
C LYS A 26 6.00 3.35 7.71
N VAL A 27 7.32 3.41 7.87
CA VAL A 27 8.23 2.62 7.03
C VAL A 27 8.09 1.14 7.37
N ILE A 28 8.01 0.81 8.67
CA ILE A 28 7.89 -0.56 9.15
C ILE A 28 6.49 -1.12 8.86
N GLU A 29 5.44 -0.31 9.01
CA GLU A 29 4.08 -0.65 8.59
C GLU A 29 4.03 -1.02 7.10
N LYS A 30 4.70 -0.23 6.24
CA LYS A 30 4.76 -0.48 4.80
C LYS A 30 5.51 -1.78 4.46
N ILE A 31 6.63 -2.04 5.12
CA ILE A 31 7.37 -3.31 4.94
C ILE A 31 6.45 -4.48 5.33
N THR A 32 5.76 -4.36 6.45
CA THR A 32 4.82 -5.37 6.96
C THR A 32 3.71 -5.66 5.95
N GLY A 33 3.06 -4.62 5.42
CA GLY A 33 2.01 -4.77 4.40
C GLY A 33 2.46 -5.50 3.15
N ILE A 34 3.61 -5.09 2.62
CA ILE A 34 4.18 -5.69 1.41
C ILE A 34 4.57 -7.15 1.69
N ALA A 35 5.18 -7.42 2.83
CA ALA A 35 5.61 -8.77 3.21
C ALA A 35 4.40 -9.73 3.34
N LEU A 36 3.27 -9.24 3.84
CA LEU A 36 2.08 -10.04 4.09
C LEU A 36 1.22 -10.30 2.84
N GLU A 37 1.40 -9.56 1.75
CA GLU A 37 0.59 -9.65 0.53
C GLU A 37 0.46 -11.08 -0.04
N GLN A 38 1.49 -11.91 0.16
CA GLN A 38 1.58 -13.27 -0.37
C GLN A 38 1.25 -14.37 0.66
N THR A 39 0.77 -13.99 1.83
CA THR A 39 0.45 -14.94 2.90
C THR A 39 -0.80 -15.74 2.53
N ARG A 40 -0.67 -17.06 2.39
CA ARG A 40 -1.80 -17.92 2.02
C ARG A 40 -2.84 -17.94 3.13
N GLY A 41 -4.11 -17.75 2.75
CA GLY A 41 -5.24 -17.71 3.68
C GLY A 41 -5.46 -16.35 4.35
N LEU A 42 -4.56 -15.39 4.17
CA LEU A 42 -4.78 -13.99 4.54
C LEU A 42 -5.44 -13.27 3.35
N LEU A 43 -6.60 -12.66 3.56
CA LEU A 43 -7.29 -11.89 2.51
C LEU A 43 -6.89 -10.42 2.56
N ASP A 44 -6.99 -9.83 3.74
CA ASP A 44 -6.63 -8.43 3.98
C ASP A 44 -6.22 -8.21 5.44
N ILE A 45 -5.71 -7.01 5.70
CA ILE A 45 -5.65 -6.42 7.03
C ILE A 45 -6.85 -5.44 7.12
N ASP A 46 -7.43 -5.31 8.31
CA ASP A 46 -8.53 -4.38 8.59
C ASP A 46 -8.23 -2.97 8.06
N GLY A 47 -9.26 -2.17 7.77
CA GLY A 47 -9.06 -0.86 7.13
C GLY A 47 -8.73 -0.91 5.62
N GLY A 48 -8.62 -2.11 5.04
CA GLY A 48 -8.38 -2.29 3.60
C GLY A 48 -6.91 -2.06 3.21
N PHE A 49 -5.97 -2.27 4.13
CA PHE A 49 -4.57 -1.92 3.95
C PHE A 49 -3.94 -2.59 2.72
N ILE A 50 -4.10 -3.90 2.56
CA ILE A 50 -3.52 -4.65 1.43
C ILE A 50 -4.21 -4.23 0.13
N SER A 51 -5.53 -4.03 0.16
CA SER A 51 -6.28 -3.49 -0.96
C SER A 51 -5.82 -2.09 -1.39
N ASN A 52 -5.49 -1.21 -0.43
CA ASN A 52 -5.04 0.16 -0.71
C ASN A 52 -3.64 0.19 -1.35
N ILE A 53 -2.73 -0.68 -0.87
CA ILE A 53 -1.40 -0.87 -1.47
C ILE A 53 -1.54 -1.35 -2.92
N LYS A 54 -2.37 -2.37 -3.16
CA LYS A 54 -2.61 -2.95 -4.51
C LYS A 54 -3.24 -1.94 -5.47
N ASN A 55 -4.24 -1.20 -5.02
CA ASN A 55 -4.99 -0.26 -5.87
C ASN A 55 -4.25 1.08 -6.07
N LYS A 56 -3.04 1.24 -5.53
CA LYS A 56 -2.26 2.49 -5.57
C LYS A 56 -3.07 3.71 -5.13
N LEU A 57 -4.00 3.53 -4.19
CA LEU A 57 -4.85 4.61 -3.67
C LEU A 57 -4.09 5.35 -2.56
N VAL A 58 -2.97 5.98 -2.94
CA VAL A 58 -2.02 6.64 -2.01
C VAL A 58 -2.49 8.02 -1.51
N ASN A 59 -3.69 8.47 -1.88
CA ASN A 59 -4.26 9.76 -1.46
C ASN A 59 -5.34 9.59 -0.38
N THR A 60 -5.10 8.73 0.60
CA THR A 60 -5.87 8.76 1.86
C THR A 60 -4.93 9.23 2.95
N ASP A 61 -5.35 10.23 3.73
CA ASP A 61 -4.52 10.86 4.75
C ASP A 61 -4.13 9.90 5.90
N ASN A 62 -4.71 8.69 5.92
CA ASN A 62 -4.41 7.64 6.89
C ASN A 62 -4.46 6.23 6.26
N PRO A 63 -3.46 5.81 5.47
CA PRO A 63 -3.49 4.55 4.73
C PRO A 63 -3.14 3.33 5.59
N THR A 64 -3.07 3.44 6.93
CA THR A 64 -2.49 2.44 7.85
C THR A 64 -3.46 1.91 8.89
N ASP A 65 -4.75 2.26 8.82
CA ASP A 65 -5.78 1.64 9.66
C ASP A 65 -5.65 0.11 9.57
N GLY A 66 -5.49 -0.57 10.71
CA GLY A 66 -5.38 -2.04 10.80
C GLY A 66 -3.97 -2.61 11.04
N VAL A 67 -2.91 -1.83 10.82
CA VAL A 67 -1.53 -2.15 11.24
C VAL A 67 -1.07 -1.09 12.23
N SER A 68 -0.62 -1.50 13.40
CA SER A 68 0.08 -0.61 14.33
C SER A 68 1.44 -1.19 14.64
N VAL A 69 2.47 -0.35 14.57
CA VAL A 69 3.84 -0.74 14.84
C VAL A 69 4.43 0.21 15.85
N GLU A 70 5.15 -0.34 16.82
CA GLU A 70 6.01 0.43 17.71
C GLU A 70 7.47 0.12 17.40
N VAL A 71 8.23 1.16 17.03
CA VAL A 71 9.64 1.03 16.63
C VAL A 71 10.56 1.59 17.71
N GLY A 72 11.42 0.72 18.24
CA GLY A 72 12.55 1.08 19.07
C GLY A 72 13.85 1.22 18.26
N LYS A 73 14.97 1.41 18.97
CA LYS A 73 16.30 1.51 18.33
C LYS A 73 16.76 0.22 17.66
N GLU A 74 16.45 -0.91 18.29
CA GLU A 74 16.86 -2.25 17.84
C GLU A 74 15.66 -3.19 17.70
N GLN A 75 14.51 -2.84 18.28
CA GLN A 75 13.38 -3.75 18.46
C GLN A 75 12.11 -3.18 17.85
N VAL A 76 11.21 -4.08 17.45
CA VAL A 76 9.91 -3.75 16.88
C VAL A 76 8.82 -4.63 17.49
N ALA A 77 7.69 -4.03 17.82
CA ALA A 77 6.44 -4.73 18.14
C ALA A 77 5.39 -4.43 17.07
N VAL A 78 4.60 -5.45 16.69
CA VAL A 78 3.61 -5.34 15.61
C VAL A 78 2.25 -5.86 16.06
N ASP A 79 1.23 -5.03 15.91
CA ASP A 79 -0.18 -5.37 16.14
C ASP A 79 -0.96 -5.34 14.81
N LEU A 80 -1.69 -6.41 14.54
CA LEU A 80 -2.42 -6.61 13.29
C LEU A 80 -3.87 -7.01 13.53
N ASN A 81 -4.78 -6.36 12.81
CA ASN A 81 -6.17 -6.81 12.65
C ASN A 81 -6.32 -7.44 11.26
N ILE A 82 -6.68 -8.73 11.17
CA ILE A 82 -6.68 -9.46 9.90
C ILE A 82 -8.05 -10.02 9.50
N ILE A 83 -8.26 -10.12 8.19
CA ILE A 83 -9.39 -10.80 7.55
C ILE A 83 -8.86 -12.09 6.91
N VAL A 84 -9.41 -13.23 7.32
CA VAL A 84 -8.92 -14.55 6.92
C VAL A 84 -9.87 -15.21 5.92
N GLU A 85 -9.32 -16.03 5.01
CA GLU A 85 -10.10 -16.80 4.05
C GLU A 85 -10.88 -17.93 4.74
N TYR A 86 -12.16 -18.07 4.38
CA TYR A 86 -13.01 -19.14 4.87
C TYR A 86 -12.41 -20.52 4.53
N GLY A 87 -12.22 -21.35 5.55
CA GLY A 87 -11.64 -22.68 5.43
C GLY A 87 -10.11 -22.73 5.58
N ALA A 88 -9.44 -21.59 5.75
CA ALA A 88 -8.01 -21.56 6.09
C ALA A 88 -7.76 -21.96 7.56
N ASP A 89 -6.60 -22.56 7.83
CA ASP A 89 -6.14 -22.80 9.20
C ASP A 89 -5.54 -21.52 9.79
N VAL A 90 -6.32 -20.83 10.62
CA VAL A 90 -5.94 -19.55 11.26
C VAL A 90 -4.62 -19.65 12.02
N ARG A 91 -4.31 -20.78 12.67
CA ARG A 91 -3.05 -20.94 13.41
C ARG A 91 -1.86 -20.96 12.47
N ARG A 92 -2.00 -21.67 11.34
CA ARG A 92 -0.98 -21.68 10.30
C ARG A 92 -0.80 -20.30 9.69
N VAL A 93 -1.89 -19.58 9.41
CA VAL A 93 -1.83 -18.19 8.93
C VAL A 93 -1.06 -17.31 9.93
N TYR A 94 -1.34 -17.44 11.23
CA TYR A 94 -0.62 -16.71 12.28
C TYR A 94 0.88 -17.03 12.32
N ASP A 95 1.25 -18.30 12.22
CA ASP A 95 2.67 -18.70 12.20
C ASP A 95 3.39 -18.19 10.94
N ASP A 96 2.72 -18.23 9.78
CA ASP A 96 3.24 -17.70 8.52
C ASP A 96 3.42 -16.17 8.58
N ILE A 97 2.47 -15.45 9.22
CA ILE A 97 2.55 -14.00 9.48
C ILE A 97 3.79 -13.68 10.32
N LYS A 98 3.93 -14.31 11.50
CA LYS A 98 5.08 -14.09 12.40
C LYS A 98 6.42 -14.29 11.69
N SER A 99 6.58 -15.46 11.06
CA SER A 99 7.82 -15.82 10.36
C SER A 99 8.15 -14.83 9.25
N THR A 100 7.14 -14.38 8.51
CA THR A 100 7.32 -13.47 7.39
C THR A 100 7.69 -12.06 7.82
N ILE A 101 6.99 -11.52 8.83
CA ILE A 101 7.27 -10.17 9.35
C ILE A 101 8.65 -10.11 9.99
N SER A 102 8.97 -11.04 10.90
CA SER A 102 10.28 -11.06 11.57
C SER A 102 11.42 -11.15 10.56
N ARG A 103 11.27 -11.97 9.52
CA ARG A 103 12.28 -12.12 8.48
C ARG A 103 12.44 -10.87 7.63
N GLU A 104 11.35 -10.31 7.10
CA GLU A 104 11.45 -9.19 6.16
C GLU A 104 11.86 -7.88 6.84
N ILE A 105 11.38 -7.61 8.06
CA ILE A 105 11.82 -6.43 8.83
C ILE A 105 13.31 -6.54 9.11
N ASN A 106 13.77 -7.63 9.73
CA ASN A 106 15.17 -7.82 10.06
C ASN A 106 16.09 -7.74 8.84
N LYS A 107 15.69 -8.37 7.72
CA LYS A 107 16.45 -8.35 6.47
C LYS A 107 16.63 -6.94 5.90
N ILE A 108 15.63 -6.06 6.05
CA ILE A 108 15.64 -4.72 5.46
C ILE A 108 16.27 -3.68 6.40
N THR A 109 15.98 -3.78 7.70
CA THR A 109 16.32 -2.73 8.68
C THR A 109 17.34 -3.17 9.73
N GLY A 110 17.58 -4.47 9.87
CA GLY A 110 18.39 -5.04 10.94
C GLY A 110 17.70 -5.05 12.31
N LEU A 111 16.44 -4.63 12.40
CA LEU A 111 15.69 -4.62 13.66
C LEU A 111 15.16 -6.01 14.01
N ASP A 112 15.04 -6.31 15.30
CA ASP A 112 14.49 -7.55 15.82
C ASP A 112 13.01 -7.38 16.19
N VAL A 113 12.15 -8.20 15.59
CA VAL A 113 10.73 -8.22 15.94
C VAL A 113 10.55 -9.07 17.19
N VAL A 114 10.21 -8.43 18.31
CA VAL A 114 10.09 -9.09 19.62
C VAL A 114 8.68 -9.58 19.92
N GLU A 115 7.67 -8.93 19.33
CA GLU A 115 6.27 -9.25 19.55
C GLU A 115 5.43 -9.09 18.28
N VAL A 116 4.53 -10.04 18.05
CA VAL A 116 3.57 -10.00 16.95
C VAL A 116 2.20 -10.47 17.47
N ASN A 117 1.30 -9.51 17.59
CA ASN A 117 -0.07 -9.71 18.04
C ASN A 117 -1.01 -9.65 16.84
N VAL A 118 -1.88 -10.66 16.73
CA VAL A 118 -2.80 -10.78 15.59
C VAL A 118 -4.20 -11.02 16.12
N ARG A 119 -5.12 -10.14 15.73
CA ARG A 119 -6.56 -10.27 15.98
C ARG A 119 -7.27 -10.57 14.67
N VAL A 120 -8.01 -11.67 14.63
CA VAL A 120 -8.89 -11.96 13.49
C VAL A 120 -10.19 -11.16 13.66
N VAL A 121 -10.42 -10.20 12.78
CA VAL A 121 -11.62 -9.34 12.83
C VAL A 121 -12.77 -9.87 11.99
N ASP A 122 -12.47 -10.63 10.92
CA ASP A 122 -13.49 -11.21 10.03
C ASP A 122 -12.97 -12.46 9.29
N ILE A 123 -13.90 -13.28 8.79
CA ILE A 123 -13.63 -14.45 7.94
C ILE A 123 -14.54 -14.38 6.71
N GLN A 124 -13.93 -14.35 5.51
CA GLN A 124 -14.66 -14.16 4.26
C GLN A 124 -14.27 -15.20 3.21
N LYS A 125 -15.16 -15.44 2.25
CA LYS A 125 -14.79 -16.21 1.05
C LYS A 125 -14.00 -15.32 0.10
N LYS A 126 -12.92 -15.86 -0.48
CA LYS A 126 -12.07 -15.14 -1.43
C LYS A 126 -12.85 -14.53 -2.61
N GLU A 127 -13.80 -15.28 -3.15
CA GLU A 127 -14.63 -14.84 -4.29
C GLU A 127 -15.52 -13.63 -3.96
N GLU A 128 -15.95 -13.50 -2.70
CA GLU A 128 -16.76 -12.37 -2.23
C GLU A 128 -15.88 -11.14 -1.96
N PHE A 129 -14.67 -11.37 -1.45
CA PHE A 129 -13.66 -10.34 -1.23
C PHE A 129 -13.19 -9.68 -2.54
N ASP A 130 -12.82 -10.47 -3.54
CA ASP A 130 -12.32 -9.98 -4.84
C ASP A 130 -13.38 -9.13 -5.58
N LYS A 131 -14.67 -9.49 -5.49
CA LYS A 131 -15.79 -8.75 -6.12
C LYS A 131 -16.06 -7.39 -5.45
N LYS A 132 -15.76 -7.25 -4.16
CA LYS A 132 -15.95 -6.00 -3.42
C LYS A 132 -14.89 -4.94 -3.83
N SER A 133 -13.69 -5.38 -4.19
CA SER A 133 -12.60 -4.48 -4.63
C SER A 133 -12.83 -3.88 -6.02
N THR A 134 -13.52 -4.57 -6.94
CA THR A 134 -13.76 -4.07 -8.31
C THR A 134 -14.97 -3.15 -8.42
N SER A 135 -16.05 -3.43 -7.67
CA SER A 135 -17.30 -2.66 -7.77
C SER A 135 -17.18 -1.17 -7.44
N LEU A 136 -16.22 -0.77 -6.60
CA LEU A 136 -16.02 0.64 -6.23
C LEU A 136 -15.40 1.46 -7.38
N GLN A 137 -14.58 0.84 -8.22
CA GLN A 137 -13.97 1.48 -9.40
C GLN A 137 -15.02 1.65 -10.51
N ASP A 138 -15.83 0.62 -10.73
CA ASP A 138 -16.94 0.65 -11.70
C ASP A 138 -17.98 1.73 -11.36
N LYS A 139 -18.33 1.88 -10.07
CA LYS A 139 -19.26 2.92 -9.62
C LYS A 139 -18.71 4.33 -9.80
N ALA A 140 -17.43 4.57 -9.53
CA ALA A 140 -16.82 5.89 -9.74
C ALA A 140 -16.79 6.26 -11.23
N GLN A 141 -16.47 5.31 -12.09
CA GLN A 141 -16.39 5.52 -13.54
C GLN A 141 -17.78 5.74 -14.18
N ASP A 142 -18.81 5.09 -13.67
CA ASP A 142 -20.21 5.27 -14.10
C ASP A 142 -20.74 6.68 -13.76
N VAL A 143 -20.40 7.22 -12.60
CA VAL A 143 -20.80 8.58 -12.19
C VAL A 143 -20.08 9.65 -13.03
N THR A 144 -18.78 9.51 -13.29
CA THR A 144 -18.03 10.45 -14.14
C THR A 144 -18.53 10.44 -15.59
N SER A 145 -18.83 9.26 -16.14
CA SER A 145 -19.35 9.15 -17.51
C SER A 145 -20.77 9.71 -17.64
N SER A 146 -21.61 9.54 -16.63
CA SER A 146 -22.99 10.07 -16.60
C SER A 146 -23.02 11.60 -16.46
N VAL A 147 -22.15 12.18 -15.62
CA VAL A 147 -22.00 13.63 -15.48
C VAL A 147 -21.38 14.26 -16.74
N GLY A 148 -20.31 13.67 -17.28
CA GLY A 148 -19.65 14.17 -18.48
C GLY A 148 -20.57 14.17 -19.72
N LYS A 149 -21.35 13.10 -19.90
CA LYS A 149 -22.29 12.95 -21.02
C LYS A 149 -23.53 13.85 -20.90
N SER A 150 -23.87 14.27 -19.69
CA SER A 150 -24.96 15.23 -19.44
C SER A 150 -24.50 16.68 -19.62
N ALA A 151 -23.28 17.00 -19.19
CA ALA A 151 -22.66 18.31 -19.40
C ALA A 151 -22.38 18.58 -20.89
N SER A 152 -21.87 17.59 -21.63
CA SER A 152 -21.62 17.72 -23.08
C SER A 152 -22.91 17.96 -23.86
N LYS A 153 -24.00 17.23 -23.55
CA LYS A 153 -25.32 17.43 -24.17
C LYS A 153 -25.89 18.84 -23.96
N GLY A 154 -25.62 19.48 -22.81
CA GLY A 154 -26.04 20.85 -22.53
C GLY A 154 -25.26 21.89 -23.32
N ILE A 155 -23.93 21.70 -23.43
CA ILE A 155 -23.03 22.60 -24.18
C ILE A 155 -23.24 22.49 -25.69
N ASP A 156 -23.47 21.29 -26.22
CA ASP A 156 -23.74 21.08 -27.65
C ASP A 156 -25.09 21.70 -28.05
N LYS A 157 -26.14 21.54 -27.23
CA LYS A 157 -27.43 22.21 -27.45
C LYS A 157 -27.31 23.74 -27.41
N ALA A 158 -26.53 24.29 -26.48
CA ALA A 158 -26.34 25.74 -26.38
C ALA A 158 -25.55 26.31 -27.57
N LYS A 159 -24.55 25.57 -28.08
CA LYS A 159 -23.81 25.95 -29.30
C LYS A 159 -24.69 25.91 -30.55
N ASP A 160 -25.62 24.97 -30.64
CA ASP A 160 -26.55 24.87 -31.77
C ASP A 160 -27.53 26.04 -31.80
N THR A 161 -28.05 26.44 -30.63
CA THR A 161 -28.95 27.61 -30.50
C THR A 161 -28.25 28.96 -30.67
N MET A 162 -26.94 29.04 -30.40
CA MET A 162 -26.17 30.28 -30.61
C MET A 162 -25.76 30.49 -32.06
N LYS A 163 -25.58 29.41 -32.84
CA LYS A 163 -25.23 29.50 -34.26
C LYS A 163 -26.42 29.85 -35.16
N SER A 164 -27.65 29.67 -34.69
CA SER A 164 -28.86 30.02 -35.44
C SER A 164 -29.23 31.50 -35.44
N ASP A 165 -28.60 32.31 -34.57
CA ASP A 165 -28.96 33.74 -34.37
C ASP A 165 -28.01 34.73 -35.06
N GLU A 166 -26.93 34.28 -35.72
CA GLU A 166 -26.02 35.14 -36.52
C GLU A 166 -26.32 35.03 -38.04
N GLU A 167 -27.43 35.64 -38.49
CA GLU A 167 -27.59 36.05 -39.89
C GLU A 167 -27.56 37.60 -39.98
N PRO A 168 -26.64 38.21 -40.77
CA PRO A 168 -26.31 39.63 -40.63
C PRO A 168 -27.37 40.53 -41.26
N ALA A 169 -28.08 41.30 -40.43
CA ALA A 169 -28.88 42.43 -40.89
C ALA A 169 -27.97 43.54 -41.42
N ARG A 170 -27.79 43.57 -42.74
CA ARG A 170 -27.05 44.57 -43.51
C ARG A 170 -27.71 45.96 -43.33
N VAL A 171 -26.97 46.89 -42.76
CA VAL A 171 -27.36 48.30 -42.56
C VAL A 171 -27.58 48.97 -43.93
N LYS A 172 -28.64 49.78 -44.02
CA LYS A 172 -29.04 50.57 -45.20
C LYS A 172 -28.04 51.66 -45.55
#